data_AF-A0A3C0FC16-F1
#
_entry.id   AF-A0A3C0FC16-F1
#
_cell.length_a   1.000
_cell.length_b   1.000
_cell.length_c   1.000
_cell.angle_alpha   90.00
_cell.angle_beta   90.00
_cell.angle_gamma   90.00
#
_symmetry.space_group_name_H-M   'P 1'
#
loop_
_entity.id
_entity.type
_entity.pdbx_description
1 polymer ?
#
loop_
_entity_poly.entity_id
_entity_poly.type
_entity_poly.pdbx_seq_one_letter_code
_entity_poly.pdbx_strand_id
1 'polypeptide(L)'
;MLPTGGECIPSRIPFEPFKDFMVMMRLAATVKLAGAGWCVLGLAYRGLTSFPAGEVEKDAVFPGLVGIRHPPRPEAFPAIARLPSPPGPGKPVSGSPAAGG
;
A
#
# COMPACT_ATOMS: atom_id res chain seq x y z
N MET A 1 31.40 -28.68 -2.50
CA MET A 1 31.53 -27.98 -3.79
C MET A 1 30.19 -27.30 -4.05
N LEU A 2 30.07 -26.01 -3.74
CA LEU A 2 28.84 -25.23 -3.89
C LEU A 2 28.80 -24.66 -5.32
N PRO A 3 27.66 -24.68 -6.02
CA PRO A 3 27.58 -24.08 -7.34
C PRO A 3 27.70 -22.55 -7.23
N THR A 4 28.80 -22.02 -7.76
CA THR A 4 28.97 -20.61 -8.15
C THR A 4 28.11 -20.33 -9.37
N GLY A 5 26.80 -20.14 -9.15
CA GLY A 5 25.82 -19.77 -10.17
C GLY A 5 25.50 -18.29 -10.10
N GLY A 6 26.28 -17.48 -10.81
CA GLY A 6 26.02 -16.05 -11.02
C GLY A 6 24.82 -15.83 -11.93
N GLU A 7 23.61 -16.09 -11.46
CA GLU A 7 22.42 -15.51 -12.06
C GLU A 7 22.34 -14.04 -11.62
N CYS A 8 23.12 -13.21 -12.32
CA CYS A 8 22.88 -11.78 -12.39
C CYS A 8 21.39 -11.60 -12.72
N ILE A 9 20.63 -11.09 -11.74
CA ILE A 9 19.32 -10.49 -11.97
C ILE A 9 19.47 -9.61 -13.23
N PRO A 10 18.69 -9.85 -14.30
CA PRO A 10 18.90 -9.15 -15.56
C PRO A 10 18.82 -7.65 -15.30
N SER A 11 19.96 -6.97 -15.42
CA SER A 11 20.16 -5.56 -15.04
C SER A 11 19.38 -4.57 -15.92
N ARG A 12 18.70 -5.09 -16.95
CA ARG A 12 17.76 -4.37 -17.79
C ARG A 12 16.62 -5.29 -18.18
N ILE A 13 15.50 -5.15 -17.49
CA ILE A 13 14.21 -5.57 -18.04
C ILE A 13 13.96 -4.66 -19.26
N PRO A 14 13.69 -5.19 -20.46
CA PRO A 14 13.44 -4.36 -21.63
C PRO A 14 12.28 -3.41 -21.36
N PHE A 15 12.50 -2.11 -21.60
CA PHE A 15 11.46 -1.11 -21.44
C PHE A 15 10.41 -1.29 -22.52
N GLU A 16 9.18 -1.65 -22.13
CA GLU A 16 8.00 -1.72 -22.98
C GLU A 16 7.13 -0.51 -22.63
N PRO A 17 7.16 0.59 -23.40
CA PRO A 17 6.69 1.90 -22.97
C PRO A 17 5.25 1.91 -22.41
N PHE A 18 4.35 1.16 -23.06
CA PHE A 18 2.97 1.06 -22.62
C PHE A 18 2.81 0.22 -21.35
N LYS A 19 3.54 -0.90 -21.26
CA LYS A 19 3.50 -1.81 -20.11
C LYS A 19 4.12 -1.17 -18.88
N ASP A 20 5.25 -0.50 -19.05
CA ASP A 20 5.97 0.14 -17.94
C ASP A 20 5.24 1.37 -17.43
N PHE A 21 4.60 2.14 -18.32
CA PHE A 21 3.70 3.20 -17.92
C PHE A 21 2.54 2.67 -17.07
N MET A 22 1.91 1.57 -17.49
CA MET A 22 0.81 0.94 -16.75
C MET A 22 1.27 0.38 -15.40
N VAL A 23 2.47 -0.20 -15.33
CA VAL A 23 3.08 -0.66 -14.06
C VAL A 23 3.32 0.53 -13.12
N MET A 24 3.88 1.62 -13.63
CA MET A 24 4.13 2.82 -12.84
C MET A 24 2.84 3.44 -12.31
N MET A 25 1.79 3.52 -13.14
CA MET A 25 0.47 4.01 -12.73
C MET A 25 -0.16 3.16 -11.63
N ARG A 26 -0.04 1.83 -11.72
CA ARG A 26 -0.52 0.90 -10.69
C ARG A 26 0.23 1.10 -9.38
N LEU A 27 1.55 1.20 -9.42
CA LEU A 27 2.38 1.46 -8.24
C LEU A 27 2.02 2.79 -7.57
N ALA A 28 1.88 3.86 -8.36
CA ALA A 28 1.48 5.17 -7.84
C ALA A 28 0.11 5.12 -7.14
N ALA A 29 -0.87 4.43 -7.74
CA ALA A 29 -2.19 4.24 -7.14
C ALA A 29 -2.13 3.41 -5.84
N THR A 30 -1.32 2.34 -5.81
CA THR A 30 -1.10 1.53 -4.61
C THR A 30 -0.49 2.36 -3.48
N VAL A 31 0.57 3.12 -3.76
CA VAL A 31 1.22 3.98 -2.78
C VAL A 31 0.26 5.04 -2.25
N LYS A 32 -0.55 5.65 -3.12
CA LYS A 32 -1.56 6.62 -2.72
C LYS A 32 -2.60 6.05 -1.76
N LEU A 33 -3.12 4.84 -2.05
CA LEU A 33 -4.11 4.19 -1.20
C LEU A 33 -3.49 3.71 0.13
N ALA A 34 -2.32 3.07 0.08
CA ALA A 34 -1.59 2.62 1.26
C ALA A 34 -1.22 3.79 2.18
N GLY A 35 -0.75 4.91 1.61
CA GLY A 35 -0.44 6.13 2.35
C GLY A 35 -1.66 6.76 3.05
N ALA A 36 -2.87 6.47 2.58
CA ALA A 36 -4.12 6.87 3.22
C ALA A 36 -4.63 5.84 4.27
N GLY A 37 -3.82 4.82 4.60
CA GLY A 37 -4.16 3.78 5.58
C GLY A 37 -5.11 2.70 5.08
N TRP A 38 -5.18 2.49 3.76
CA TRP A 38 -5.96 1.41 3.17
C TRP A 38 -5.09 0.16 2.98
N CYS A 39 -5.67 -1.02 3.20
CA CYS A 39 -5.13 -2.27 2.67
C CYS A 39 -5.48 -2.34 1.17
N VAL A 40 -4.53 -2.65 0.30
CA VAL A 40 -4.73 -2.61 -1.16
C VAL A 40 -4.52 -4.00 -1.74
N LEU A 41 -5.49 -4.47 -2.52
CA LEU A 41 -5.44 -5.74 -3.24
C LEU A 41 -5.40 -5.51 -4.75
N GLY A 42 -4.48 -6.18 -5.45
CA GLY A 42 -4.48 -6.25 -6.91
C GLY A 42 -5.38 -7.37 -7.39
N LEU A 43 -6.27 -7.07 -8.32
CA LEU A 43 -7.10 -8.09 -8.96
C LEU A 43 -6.55 -8.44 -10.33
N ALA A 44 -6.49 -9.74 -10.61
CA ALA A 44 -6.16 -10.27 -11.92
C ALA A 44 -7.02 -11.51 -12.18
N TYR A 45 -7.49 -11.68 -13.42
CA TYR A 45 -8.27 -12.86 -13.80
C TYR A 45 -7.86 -13.37 -15.17
N ARG A 46 -8.02 -14.68 -15.38
CA ARG A 46 -7.82 -15.34 -16.67
C ARG A 46 -8.90 -16.40 -16.83
N GLY A 47 -9.65 -16.34 -17.92
CA GLY A 47 -10.60 -17.40 -18.25
C GLY A 47 -9.83 -18.69 -18.56
N LEU A 48 -10.22 -19.80 -17.94
CA LEU A 48 -9.65 -21.12 -18.22
C LEU A 48 -10.70 -21.95 -18.97
N THR A 49 -10.31 -22.52 -20.10
CA THR A 49 -11.16 -23.47 -20.86
C THR A 49 -11.02 -24.89 -20.33
N SER A 50 -9.89 -25.21 -19.71
CA SER A 50 -9.61 -26.47 -19.01
C SER A 50 -8.64 -26.21 -17.86
N PHE A 51 -8.52 -27.15 -16.92
CA PHE A 51 -7.51 -27.07 -15.88
C PHE A 51 -6.10 -27.23 -16.49
N PRO A 52 -5.23 -26.22 -16.43
CA PRO A 52 -3.86 -26.36 -16.91
C PRO A 52 -3.03 -27.20 -15.92
N ALA A 53 -2.12 -28.02 -16.45
CA ALA A 53 -1.16 -28.78 -15.63
C ALA A 53 0.07 -27.95 -15.19
N GLY A 54 0.13 -26.67 -15.58
CA GLY A 54 1.27 -25.77 -15.36
C GLY A 54 0.89 -24.43 -14.72
N GLU A 55 1.76 -23.43 -14.85
CA GLU A 55 1.59 -22.13 -14.17
C GLU A 55 0.32 -21.38 -14.59
N VAL A 56 -0.52 -21.08 -13.60
CA VAL A 56 -1.84 -20.47 -13.83
C VAL A 56 -1.80 -18.94 -13.76
N GLU A 57 -0.73 -18.38 -13.22
CA GLU A 57 -0.64 -16.97 -12.78
C GLU A 57 -0.09 -16.00 -13.84
N LYS A 58 0.17 -16.47 -15.06
CA LYS A 58 0.67 -15.65 -16.18
C LYS A 58 -0.45 -15.23 -17.12
N ASP A 59 -0.23 -14.15 -17.87
CA ASP A 59 -1.14 -13.65 -18.92
C ASP A 59 -2.57 -13.37 -18.43
N ALA A 60 -2.70 -12.94 -17.18
CA ALA A 60 -3.96 -12.52 -16.60
C ALA A 60 -4.31 -11.08 -16.99
N VAL A 61 -5.59 -10.82 -17.18
CA VAL A 61 -6.13 -9.46 -17.33
C VAL A 61 -6.12 -8.81 -15.95
N PHE A 62 -5.51 -7.63 -15.85
CA PHE A 62 -5.49 -6.83 -14.64
C PHE A 62 -6.55 -5.73 -14.71
N PRO A 63 -7.76 -5.92 -14.14
CA PRO A 63 -8.80 -4.90 -14.13
C PRO A 63 -8.50 -3.71 -13.22
N GLY A 64 -7.73 -3.89 -12.14
CA GLY A 64 -7.43 -2.79 -11.22
C GLY A 64 -7.08 -3.19 -9.78
N LEU A 65 -7.18 -2.20 -8.90
CA LEU A 65 -6.91 -2.29 -7.47
C LEU A 65 -8.21 -2.14 -6.66
N VAL A 66 -8.31 -2.84 -5.54
CA VAL A 66 -9.38 -2.68 -4.55
C VAL A 66 -8.77 -2.25 -3.22
N GLY A 67 -9.35 -1.20 -2.62
CA GLY A 67 -8.99 -0.74 -1.28
C GLY A 67 -9.95 -1.30 -0.22
N ILE A 68 -9.38 -1.81 0.87
CA ILE A 68 -10.11 -2.26 2.05
C ILE A 68 -9.68 -1.38 3.22
N ARG A 69 -10.64 -0.76 3.90
CA ARG A 69 -10.40 0.04 5.10
C ARG A 69 -11.44 -0.29 6.15
N HIS A 70 -11.01 -0.35 7.39
CA HIS A 70 -11.93 -0.41 8.52
C HIS A 70 -12.50 1.00 8.74
N PRO A 71 -13.81 1.23 8.56
CA PRO A 71 -14.39 2.54 8.82
C PRO A 71 -14.30 2.84 10.31
N PRO A 72 -14.18 4.13 10.69
CA PRO A 72 -14.32 4.54 12.09
C PRO A 72 -15.71 4.20 12.60
N ARG A 73 -15.82 3.88 13.89
CA ARG A 73 -17.12 3.64 14.53
C ARG A 73 -17.97 4.92 14.50
N PRO A 74 -19.30 4.85 14.32
CA PRO A 74 -20.14 6.04 14.21
C PRO A 74 -20.02 7.00 15.41
N GLU A 75 -19.87 6.46 16.62
CA GLU A 75 -19.71 7.22 17.87
C GLU A 75 -18.36 7.93 18.00
N ALA A 76 -17.35 7.54 17.22
CA ALA A 76 -16.01 8.12 17.31
C ALA A 76 -16.00 9.60 16.88
N PHE A 77 -16.76 9.97 15.86
CA PHE A 77 -16.81 11.35 15.36
C PHE A 77 -17.32 12.37 16.40
N PRO A 78 -18.52 12.19 17.01
CA PRO A 78 -19.00 13.14 18.01
C PRO A 78 -18.14 13.14 19.28
N ALA A 79 -17.50 12.01 19.63
CA ALA A 79 -16.59 11.95 20.77
C ALA A 79 -15.34 12.81 20.54
N ILE A 80 -14.70 12.70 19.36
CA ILE A 80 -13.52 13.49 19.01
C ILE A 80 -13.86 14.98 18.90
N ALA A 81 -15.02 15.34 18.35
CA ALA A 81 -15.44 16.74 18.19
C ALA A 81 -15.61 17.49 19.53
N ARG A 82 -15.80 16.76 20.63
CA ARG A 82 -15.93 17.33 21.98
C ARG A 82 -14.59 17.49 22.70
N LEU A 83 -13.51 16.93 22.16
CA LEU A 83 -12.18 17.11 22.74
C LEU A 83 -11.67 18.52 22.45
N PRO A 84 -11.07 19.22 23.43
CA PRO A 84 -10.38 20.47 23.16
C PRO A 84 -9.26 20.23 22.14
N SER A 85 -9.10 21.16 21.21
CA SER A 85 -8.05 21.07 20.18
C SER A 85 -6.68 20.84 20.84
N PRO A 86 -5.86 19.92 20.33
CA PRO A 86 -4.53 19.71 20.88
C PRO A 86 -3.75 21.03 20.87
N PRO A 87 -2.93 21.30 21.90
CA PRO A 87 -2.08 22.49 21.90
C PRO A 87 -1.24 22.48 20.62
N GLY A 88 -1.32 23.56 19.85
CA GLY A 88 -0.52 23.72 18.64
C GLY A 88 0.98 23.58 18.96
N PRO A 89 1.82 23.25 17.96
CA PRO A 89 3.25 23.15 18.17
C PRO A 89 3.77 24.47 18.77
N GLY A 90 4.26 24.41 20.00
CA GLY A 90 4.78 25.56 20.73
C GLY A 90 3.92 26.11 21.88
N LYS A 91 2.73 25.55 22.18
CA LYS A 91 2.05 25.90 23.44
C LYS A 91 2.64 25.10 24.61
N PRO A 92 3.17 25.76 25.66
CA PRO A 92 3.70 25.07 26.82
C PRO A 92 2.57 24.28 27.50
N VAL A 93 2.84 23.02 27.82
CA VAL A 93 1.95 22.19 28.62
C VAL A 93 1.98 22.75 30.04
N SER A 94 0.98 23.55 30.41
CA SER A 94 0.87 24.14 31.74
C SER A 94 0.65 23.03 32.76
N GLY A 95 1.74 22.53 33.35
CA GLY A 95 1.63 21.51 34.40
C GLY A 95 2.87 20.70 34.72
N SER A 96 4.06 20.97 34.15
CA SER A 96 5.27 20.30 34.62
C SER A 96 5.71 20.91 35.97
N PRO A 97 5.70 20.17 37.09
CA PRO A 97 6.20 20.68 38.36
C PRO A 97 7.71 20.87 38.22
N ALA A 98 8.16 22.11 38.39
CA ALA A 98 9.59 22.42 38.47
C ALA A 98 10.22 21.59 39.59
N ALA A 99 11.18 20.74 39.24
CA ALA A 99 12.03 20.07 40.21
C ALA A 99 12.74 21.14 41.04
N GLY A 100 12.40 21.19 42.33
CA GLY A 100 13.03 22.06 43.32
C GLY A 100 14.52 21.73 43.46
N GLY A 101 15.30 22.80 43.68
CA GLY A 101 16.75 22.74 43.86
C GLY A 101 17.21 22.34 45.26
#